data_AF-A0A8I1YJF0-F1
#
_entry.id   AF-A0A8I1YJF0-F1
#
_cell.length_a   1.000
_cell.length_b   1.000
_cell.length_c   1.000
_cell.angle_alpha   90.00
_cell.angle_beta   90.00
_cell.angle_gamma   90.00
#
_symmetry.space_group_name_H-M   'P 1'
#
loop_
_entity.id
_entity.type
_entity.pdbx_description
1 polymer ?
#
loop_
_entity_poly.entity_id
_entity_poly.type
_entity_poly.pdbx_seq_one_letter_code
_entity_poly.pdbx_strand_id
1 'polypeptide(L)'
;MAIQHGGIENLLKLIETDPSVPADIKLQARKLTGDIEAASALRTDVWIYRAVVVVLGVTVLATIMGGLGLAFKGDLTNFKLPSEIVAIGSAAVGALAGLLAPSPKDNG
;
A
#
# COMPACT_ATOMS: atom_id res chain seq x y z
N MET A 1 -14.30 -9.95 -22.92
CA MET A 1 -13.85 -11.07 -22.07
C MET A 1 -14.24 -10.71 -20.63
N ALA A 2 -15.39 -11.22 -20.17
CA ALA A 2 -16.03 -10.79 -18.92
C ALA A 2 -15.43 -11.55 -17.74
N ILE A 3 -14.62 -10.85 -16.93
CA ILE A 3 -14.11 -11.35 -15.65
C ILE A 3 -15.30 -11.47 -14.69
N GLN A 4 -15.55 -12.69 -14.20
CA GLN A 4 -16.53 -13.01 -13.16
C GLN A 4 -16.42 -12.05 -11.97
N HIS A 5 -17.35 -11.11 -11.83
CA HIS A 5 -17.50 -10.32 -10.59
C HIS A 5 -18.56 -10.91 -9.64
N GLY A 6 -19.34 -11.91 -10.08
CA GLY A 6 -20.45 -12.46 -9.29
C GLY A 6 -20.18 -13.80 -8.60
N GLY A 7 -19.00 -14.41 -8.72
CA GLY A 7 -18.78 -15.80 -8.27
C GLY A 7 -18.96 -15.96 -6.76
N ILE A 8 -18.25 -15.16 -5.97
CA ILE A 8 -18.16 -15.30 -4.51
C ILE A 8 -19.48 -14.88 -3.83
N GLU A 9 -20.14 -13.85 -4.35
CA GLU A 9 -21.41 -13.36 -3.84
C GLU A 9 -22.56 -14.36 -4.06
N ASN A 10 -22.56 -15.03 -5.22
CA ASN A 10 -23.52 -16.11 -5.49
C ASN A 10 -23.24 -17.34 -4.64
N LEU A 11 -21.98 -17.65 -4.36
CA LEU A 11 -21.60 -18.74 -3.45
C LEU A 11 -22.01 -18.43 -2.00
N LEU A 12 -21.81 -17.20 -1.53
CA LEU A 12 -22.25 -16.76 -0.21
C LEU A 12 -23.78 -16.85 -0.06
N LYS A 13 -24.52 -16.40 -1.07
CA LYS A 13 -25.99 -16.54 -1.11
C LYS A 13 -26.44 -18.01 -1.10
N LEU A 14 -25.75 -18.89 -1.81
CA LEU A 14 -26.03 -20.34 -1.80
C LEU A 14 -25.77 -20.96 -0.42
N ILE A 15 -24.62 -20.65 0.18
CA ILE A 15 -24.21 -21.16 1.51
C ILE A 15 -25.16 -20.69 2.61
N GLU A 16 -25.67 -19.45 2.51
CA GLU A 16 -26.58 -18.87 3.49
C GLU A 16 -27.99 -19.47 3.38
N THR A 17 -28.45 -19.70 2.14
CA THR A 17 -29.79 -20.21 1.82
C THR A 17 -29.90 -21.74 1.96
N ASP A 18 -28.80 -22.50 1.85
CA ASP A 18 -28.83 -23.95 1.92
C ASP A 18 -28.99 -24.47 3.38
N PRO A 19 -30.06 -25.22 3.69
CA PRO A 19 -30.30 -25.79 5.02
C PRO A 19 -29.35 -26.93 5.38
N SER A 20 -28.63 -27.50 4.40
CA SER A 20 -27.71 -28.64 4.57
C SER A 20 -26.33 -28.21 5.10
N VAL A 21 -26.04 -26.92 5.09
CA VAL A 21 -24.72 -26.38 5.45
C VAL A 21 -24.60 -26.21 6.97
N PRO A 22 -23.55 -26.79 7.60
CA PRO A 22 -23.28 -26.64 9.02
C PRO A 22 -23.15 -25.18 9.48
N ALA A 23 -23.63 -24.87 10.69
CA ALA A 23 -23.71 -23.51 11.21
C ALA A 23 -22.33 -22.83 11.40
N ASP A 24 -21.29 -23.62 11.65
CA ASP A 24 -19.89 -23.18 11.78
C ASP A 24 -19.32 -22.66 10.46
N ILE A 25 -19.72 -23.23 9.32
CA ILE A 25 -19.31 -22.78 7.99
C ILE A 25 -20.00 -21.47 7.63
N LYS A 26 -21.28 -21.31 7.98
CA LYS A 26 -22.03 -20.06 7.78
C LYS A 26 -21.41 -18.90 8.58
N LEU A 27 -20.98 -19.17 9.82
CA LEU A 27 -20.37 -18.16 10.68
C LEU A 27 -18.98 -17.72 10.18
N GLN A 28 -18.19 -18.66 9.66
CA GLN A 28 -16.88 -18.38 9.05
C GLN A 28 -17.03 -17.58 7.75
N ALA A 29 -17.96 -17.97 6.87
CA ALA A 29 -18.25 -17.26 5.63
C ALA A 29 -18.60 -15.79 5.89
N ARG A 30 -19.46 -15.53 6.89
CA ARG A 30 -19.87 -14.18 7.27
C ARG A 30 -18.73 -13.33 7.84
N LYS A 31 -17.82 -13.93 8.63
CA LYS A 31 -16.61 -13.25 9.12
C LYS A 31 -15.68 -12.86 7.97
N LEU A 32 -15.40 -13.81 7.08
CA LEU A 32 -14.54 -13.60 5.91
C LEU A 32 -15.10 -12.49 5.01
N THR A 33 -16.41 -12.45 4.76
CA THR A 33 -17.04 -11.36 3.99
C THR A 33 -16.85 -10.01 4.68
N GLY A 34 -17.07 -9.93 6.00
CA GLY A 34 -16.87 -8.69 6.75
C GLY A 34 -15.41 -8.19 6.72
N ASP A 35 -14.45 -9.10 6.82
CA ASP A 35 -13.03 -8.76 6.76
C ASP A 35 -12.60 -8.30 5.35
N ILE A 36 -13.15 -8.92 4.30
CA ILE A 36 -12.90 -8.52 2.90
C ILE A 36 -13.54 -7.17 2.59
N GLU A 37 -14.76 -6.92 3.08
CA GLU A 37 -15.48 -5.66 2.87
C GLU A 37 -14.78 -4.51 3.60
N ALA A 38 -14.30 -4.73 4.82
CA ALA A 38 -13.47 -3.78 5.55
C ALA A 38 -12.14 -3.50 4.82
N ALA A 39 -11.46 -4.53 4.32
CA ALA A 39 -10.22 -4.36 3.54
C ALA A 39 -10.47 -3.62 2.21
N SER A 40 -11.63 -3.81 1.59
CA SER A 40 -12.05 -3.12 0.37
C SER A 40 -12.33 -1.64 0.62
N ALA A 41 -13.03 -1.32 1.73
CA ALA A 41 -13.29 0.06 2.13
C ALA A 41 -12.00 0.87 2.35
N LEU A 42 -10.98 0.28 2.97
CA LEU A 42 -9.67 0.92 3.13
C LEU A 42 -8.89 1.05 1.81
N ARG A 43 -9.08 0.12 0.85
CA ARG A 43 -8.39 0.16 -0.46
C ARG A 43 -9.00 1.16 -1.43
N THR A 44 -10.29 1.44 -1.33
CA THR A 44 -11.00 2.23 -2.35
C THR A 44 -10.97 3.73 -2.08
N ASP A 45 -10.56 4.13 -0.87
CA ASP A 45 -10.48 5.54 -0.50
C ASP A 45 -9.21 6.21 -1.09
N VAL A 46 -9.38 6.84 -2.25
CA VAL A 46 -8.33 7.61 -2.93
C VAL A 46 -7.83 8.78 -2.06
N TRP A 47 -8.68 9.32 -1.17
CA TRP A 47 -8.29 10.40 -0.27
C TRP A 47 -7.38 9.90 0.85
N ILE A 48 -7.64 8.72 1.42
CA ILE A 48 -6.72 8.12 2.41
C ILE A 48 -5.35 7.87 1.78
N TYR A 49 -5.33 7.31 0.57
CA TYR A 49 -4.09 7.05 -0.15
C TYR A 49 -3.32 8.35 -0.43
N ARG A 50 -4.02 9.39 -0.95
CA ARG A 50 -3.41 10.71 -1.19
C ARG A 50 -2.91 11.36 0.09
N ALA A 51 -3.69 11.34 1.16
CA ALA A 51 -3.29 11.94 2.44
C ALA A 51 -2.02 11.29 2.99
N VAL A 52 -1.95 9.96 2.98
CA VAL A 52 -0.77 9.22 3.44
C VAL A 52 0.45 9.55 2.58
N VAL A 53 0.32 9.52 1.25
CA VAL A 53 1.43 9.83 0.33
C VAL A 53 1.89 11.28 0.50
N VAL A 54 0.98 12.23 0.64
CA VAL A 54 1.30 13.66 0.86
C VAL A 54 2.02 13.84 2.19
N VAL A 55 1.52 13.27 3.29
CA VAL A 55 2.15 13.39 4.62
C VAL A 55 3.53 12.75 4.63
N LEU A 56 3.69 11.56 4.04
CA LEU A 56 4.99 10.92 3.90
C LEU A 56 5.96 11.75 3.05
N GLY A 57 5.51 12.27 1.90
CA GLY A 57 6.32 13.12 1.04
C GLY A 57 6.76 14.41 1.73
N VAL A 58 5.84 15.11 2.41
CA VAL A 58 6.14 16.33 3.16
C VAL A 58 7.11 16.06 4.30
N THR A 59 6.94 14.94 5.02
CA THR A 59 7.85 14.55 6.11
C THR A 59 9.26 14.40 5.58
N VAL A 60 9.45 13.62 4.51
CA VAL A 60 10.77 13.40 3.88
C VAL A 60 11.39 14.73 3.41
N LEU A 61 10.62 15.58 2.74
CA LEU A 61 11.10 16.89 2.29
C LEU A 61 11.50 17.78 3.48
N ALA A 62 10.73 17.79 4.56
CA ALA A 62 11.04 18.55 5.76
C ALA A 62 12.33 18.04 6.43
N THR A 63 12.57 16.73 6.50
CA THR A 63 13.81 16.18 7.04
C THR A 63 15.02 16.58 6.21
N ILE A 64 14.90 16.54 4.87
CA ILE A 64 15.98 16.95 3.95
C ILE A 64 16.26 18.44 4.11
N MET A 65 15.23 19.31 4.08
CA MET A 65 15.43 20.75 4.22
C MET A 65 15.98 21.12 5.61
N GLY A 66 15.52 20.46 6.67
CA GLY A 66 16.04 20.65 8.02
C GLY A 66 17.51 20.24 8.15
N GLY A 67 17.87 19.05 7.66
CA GLY A 67 19.25 18.57 7.67
C GLY A 67 20.18 19.43 6.82
N LEU A 68 19.72 19.87 5.65
CA LEU A 68 20.48 20.74 4.76
C LEU A 68 20.65 22.14 5.36
N GLY A 69 19.60 22.69 5.97
CA GLY A 69 19.67 23.97 6.69
C GLY A 69 20.65 23.93 7.87
N LEU A 70 20.71 22.82 8.60
CA LEU A 70 21.69 22.61 9.67
C LEU A 70 23.13 22.51 9.11
N ALA A 71 23.30 21.79 8.00
CA ALA A 71 24.60 21.62 7.35
C ALA A 71 25.14 22.94 6.76
N PHE A 72 24.28 23.81 6.23
CA PHE A 72 24.68 25.14 5.73
C PHE A 72 25.02 26.13 6.83
N LYS A 73 24.45 25.97 8.03
CA LYS A 73 24.73 26.83 9.18
C LYS A 73 25.97 26.40 9.96
N GLY A 74 26.49 25.19 9.69
CA GLY A 74 27.76 24.68 10.17
C GLY A 74 28.95 25.16 9.35
N ASP A 75 30.15 24.73 9.75
CA ASP A 75 31.40 25.10 9.08
C ASP A 75 31.51 24.45 7.69
N LEU A 76 31.34 25.27 6.64
CA LEU A 76 31.34 24.84 5.24
C LEU A 76 32.68 24.21 4.80
N THR A 77 33.75 24.40 5.57
CA THR A 77 35.06 23.79 5.29
C THR A 77 35.10 22.28 5.52
N ASN A 78 34.19 21.73 6.33
CA ASN A 78 34.02 20.28 6.56
C ASN A 78 32.60 19.81 6.16
N PHE A 79 32.04 20.40 5.11
CA PHE A 79 30.71 20.04 4.63
C PHE A 79 30.70 18.59 4.12
N LYS A 80 30.23 17.67 4.95
CA LYS A 80 29.92 16.30 4.57
C LYS A 80 28.42 16.19 4.36
N LEU A 81 28.02 15.72 3.17
CA LEU A 81 26.63 15.42 2.89
C LEU A 81 26.08 14.47 3.97
N PRO A 82 24.99 14.83 4.66
CA PRO A 82 24.37 13.95 5.64
C PRO A 82 24.03 12.60 5.03
N SER A 83 24.41 11.51 5.69
CA SER A 83 24.20 10.13 5.24
C SER A 83 22.72 9.82 4.99
N GLU A 84 21.85 10.52 5.70
CA GLU A 84 20.40 10.40 5.64
C GLU A 84 19.88 10.82 4.26
N ILE A 85 20.46 11.86 3.67
CA ILE A 85 20.06 12.34 2.33
C ILE A 85 20.43 11.30 1.27
N VAL A 86 21.62 10.70 1.37
CA VAL A 86 22.06 9.63 0.46
C VAL A 86 21.18 8.38 0.60
N ALA A 87 20.83 8.00 1.83
CA ALA A 87 19.95 6.87 2.09
C ALA A 87 18.55 7.06 1.49
N ILE A 88 17.96 8.26 1.63
CA ILE A 88 16.66 8.59 1.04
C ILE A 88 16.74 8.57 -0.50
N GLY A 89 17.82 9.09 -1.08
CA GLY A 89 18.06 9.04 -2.52
C GLY A 89 18.09 7.61 -3.07
N SER A 90 18.83 6.71 -2.42
CA SER A 90 18.87 5.29 -2.80
C SER A 90 17.52 4.59 -2.63
N ALA A 91 16.76 4.93 -1.58
CA ALA A 91 15.41 4.39 -1.39
C ALA A 91 14.45 4.85 -2.50
N ALA A 92 14.53 6.12 -2.93
CA ALA A 92 13.72 6.65 -4.03
C ALA A 92 14.06 5.97 -5.37
N VAL A 93 15.35 5.79 -5.66
CA VAL A 93 15.80 5.04 -6.85
C VAL A 93 15.30 3.59 -6.80
N GLY A 94 15.37 2.93 -5.63
CA GLY A 94 14.83 1.58 -5.44
C GLY A 94 13.32 1.49 -5.68
N ALA A 95 12.54 2.47 -5.23
CA ALA A 95 11.10 2.54 -5.49
C ALA A 95 10.78 2.74 -6.98
N LEU A 96 11.53 3.60 -7.67
CA LEU A 96 11.41 3.80 -9.12
C LEU A 96 11.78 2.52 -9.89
N ALA A 97 12.85 1.83 -9.49
CA ALA A 97 13.24 0.56 -10.07
C ALA A 97 12.15 -0.50 -9.85
N GLY A 98 11.53 -0.54 -8.67
CA GLY A 98 10.39 -1.41 -8.38
C GLY A 98 9.17 -1.12 -9.24
N LEU A 99 8.86 0.16 -9.51
CA LEU A 99 7.73 0.56 -10.37
C LEU A 99 7.98 0.26 -11.85
N LEU A 100 9.23 0.38 -12.31
CA LEU A 100 9.64 0.15 -13.69
C LEU A 100 10.04 -1.31 -13.97
N ALA A 101 10.12 -2.16 -12.94
CA ALA A 101 10.43 -3.56 -13.11
C ALA A 101 9.35 -4.23 -13.99
N PRO A 102 9.72 -4.90 -15.09
CA PRO A 102 8.76 -5.54 -15.96
C PRO A 102 8.01 -6.64 -15.22
N SER A 103 6.69 -6.69 -15.39
CA SER A 103 5.90 -7.78 -14.84
C SER A 103 6.34 -9.12 -15.47
N PRO A 104 6.47 -10.21 -14.68
CA PRO A 104 6.84 -11.52 -15.22
C PRO A 104 5.90 -11.92 -16.36
N LYS A 105 6.46 -12.25 -17.54
CA LYS A 105 5.69 -12.83 -18.63
C LYS A 105 5.38 -14.28 -18.28
N ASP A 106 4.10 -14.58 -18.13
CA ASP A 106 3.60 -15.94 -17.93
C ASP A 106 3.62 -16.68 -19.29
N ASN A 107 4.37 -17.76 -19.40
CA ASN A 107 4.57 -18.53 -20.63
C ASN A 107 3.96 -19.94 -20.50
N GLY A 108 2.69 -20.03 -20.05
CA GLY A 108 1.91 -21.26 -19.95
C GLY A 108 1.00 -21.49 -21.15
#